data_AF-W7SZA8-F1
#
_entry.id   AF-W7SZA8-F1
#
_cell.length_a   1.000
_cell.length_b   1.000
_cell.length_c   1.000
_cell.angle_alpha   90.00
_cell.angle_beta   90.00
_cell.angle_gamma   90.00
#
_symmetry.space_group_name_H-M   'P 1'
#
loop_
_entity.id
_entity.type
_entity.pdbx_description
1 polymer ?
#
loop_
_entity_poly.entity_id
_entity_poly.type
_entity_poly.pdbx_seq_one_letter_code
_entity_poly.pdbx_strand_id
1 'polypeptide(L)'
;METGTEPPQPRLARHLAMAEVYADQTLSQRFASDLNHLLAETKQTPRTPTSTWDEWRAAVARTIGPPLTDMVLPSEPASAPVIPPNQRHLWRNRLRAMHAAVTSEPQPWPELRMTVARLYLDLLAAGVWESGEQWRPELRDVVSTLPLRDGESAPGQLESYLSSLIAVCLALLTQEADLFGSAPNDAIAKSAWDKAAEVAAFADAEQAERYLYHPDQPYARVATRTDVDWVIELAVDSADDPHAELRAAFESAGLDVELIDGVWVSKGTFKNPRRAAARIATLVGGAVRDHGVQRQAGQRDHSQRPRGWWVADSTAPRWRYYKLTTMATPESLLGDAEGLPPTRENDPFRPVPDRVAALFEAADVNSQHILMLFDSFRPRLR
;
A
#
# COMPACT_ATOMS: atom_id res chain seq x y z
N MET A 1 19.81 -26.94 -43.96
CA MET A 1 20.16 -26.12 -42.78
C MET A 1 19.54 -24.76 -43.01
N GLU A 2 18.26 -24.62 -42.65
CA GLU A 2 17.62 -23.31 -42.65
C GLU A 2 18.19 -22.55 -41.45
N THR A 3 18.99 -21.53 -41.72
CA THR A 3 19.36 -20.53 -40.70
C THR A 3 18.10 -19.75 -40.39
N GLY A 4 17.28 -20.27 -39.47
CA GLY A 4 16.17 -19.55 -38.88
C GLY A 4 16.73 -18.31 -38.21
N THR A 5 16.66 -17.18 -38.91
CA THR A 5 16.90 -15.87 -38.33
C THR A 5 15.75 -15.60 -37.38
N GLU A 6 15.92 -15.98 -36.11
CA GLU A 6 15.07 -15.48 -35.04
C GLU A 6 15.02 -13.95 -35.16
N PRO A 7 13.81 -13.34 -35.07
CA PRO A 7 13.69 -11.90 -35.11
C PRO A 7 14.57 -11.31 -34.00
N PRO A 8 15.36 -10.25 -34.30
CA PRO A 8 16.25 -9.66 -33.31
C PRO A 8 15.41 -9.18 -32.13
N GLN A 9 15.76 -9.65 -30.93
CA GLN A 9 15.13 -9.20 -29.70
C GLN A 9 15.59 -7.77 -29.35
N PRO A 10 14.68 -6.92 -28.85
CA PRO A 10 14.99 -5.58 -28.35
C PRO A 10 16.15 -5.63 -27.35
N ARG A 11 17.07 -4.66 -27.44
CA ARG A 11 18.19 -4.55 -26.50
C ARG A 11 18.67 -3.11 -26.37
N LEU A 12 19.30 -2.79 -25.24
CA LEU A 12 19.98 -1.53 -25.05
C LEU A 12 21.11 -1.39 -26.06
N ALA A 13 21.22 -0.21 -26.65
CA ALA A 13 22.26 0.09 -27.62
C ALA A 13 23.68 0.03 -27.01
N ARG A 14 23.79 0.28 -25.69
CA ARG A 14 25.04 0.34 -24.95
C ARG A 14 24.88 -0.20 -23.55
N HIS A 15 25.93 -0.86 -23.06
CA HIS A 15 26.01 -1.26 -21.65
C HIS A 15 26.84 -0.20 -20.93
N LEU A 16 26.18 0.65 -20.16
CA LEU A 16 26.82 1.73 -19.40
C LEU A 16 26.89 1.33 -17.92
N ALA A 17 28.02 1.62 -17.27
CA ALA A 17 28.14 1.42 -15.84
C ALA A 17 27.29 2.48 -15.10
N MET A 18 26.41 2.04 -14.18
CA MET A 18 25.46 2.96 -13.54
C MET A 18 26.14 4.06 -12.73
N ALA A 19 27.29 3.78 -12.10
CA ALA A 19 28.08 4.80 -11.40
C ALA A 19 28.50 5.95 -12.33
N GLU A 20 28.90 5.66 -13.57
CA GLU A 20 29.26 6.67 -14.57
C GLU A 20 28.03 7.40 -15.10
N VAL A 21 26.93 6.67 -15.32
CA VAL A 21 25.64 7.22 -15.72
C VAL A 21 25.17 8.26 -14.70
N TYR A 22 25.28 7.97 -13.41
CA TYR A 22 24.88 8.89 -12.34
C TYR A 22 25.80 10.11 -12.21
N ALA A 23 27.09 9.96 -12.48
CA ALA A 23 28.07 11.04 -12.38
C ALA A 23 28.08 11.98 -13.60
N ASP A 24 27.84 11.46 -14.81
CA ASP A 24 27.99 12.21 -16.07
C ASP A 24 26.64 12.56 -16.73
N GLN A 25 26.42 13.86 -16.97
CA GLN A 25 25.18 14.36 -17.56
C GLN A 25 24.93 13.85 -19.00
N THR A 26 25.99 13.69 -19.78
CA THR A 26 25.93 13.21 -21.18
C THR A 26 25.61 11.73 -21.21
N LEU A 27 26.26 10.93 -20.34
CA LEU A 27 25.97 9.50 -20.22
C LEU A 27 24.56 9.26 -19.70
N SER A 28 24.11 10.00 -18.69
CA SER A 28 22.73 9.91 -18.21
C SER A 28 21.68 10.29 -19.26
N GLN A 29 21.95 11.28 -20.10
CA GLN A 29 21.03 11.61 -21.21
C GLN A 29 20.95 10.49 -22.23
N ARG A 30 22.10 9.91 -22.61
CA ARG A 30 22.16 8.78 -23.55
C ARG A 30 21.47 7.55 -22.98
N PHE A 31 21.79 7.20 -21.73
CA PHE A 31 21.12 6.13 -21.00
C PHE A 31 19.61 6.29 -20.98
N ALA A 32 19.12 7.48 -20.63
CA ALA A 32 17.68 7.74 -20.58
C ALA A 32 17.02 7.62 -21.97
N SER A 33 17.70 8.04 -23.03
CA SER A 33 17.21 7.87 -24.41
C SER A 33 17.15 6.39 -24.80
N ASP A 34 18.23 5.65 -24.55
CA ASP A 34 18.34 4.24 -24.91
C ASP A 34 17.32 3.38 -24.14
N LEU A 35 17.14 3.64 -22.84
CA LEU A 35 16.15 2.94 -22.01
C LEU A 35 14.71 3.26 -22.42
N ASN A 36 14.38 4.52 -22.71
CA ASN A 36 13.03 4.87 -23.19
C ASN A 36 12.73 4.25 -24.56
N HIS A 37 13.71 4.14 -25.44
CA HIS A 37 13.54 3.43 -26.71
C HIS A 37 13.25 1.95 -26.48
N LEU A 38 14.01 1.29 -25.61
CA LEU A 38 13.80 -0.11 -25.26
C LEU A 38 12.44 -0.35 -24.58
N LEU A 39 12.03 0.55 -23.68
CA LEU A 39 10.70 0.53 -23.06
C LEU A 39 9.57 0.64 -24.11
N ALA A 40 9.77 1.41 -25.17
CA ALA A 40 8.77 1.53 -26.24
C ALA A 40 8.75 0.31 -27.17
N GLU A 41 9.91 -0.28 -27.45
CA GLU A 41 10.06 -1.44 -28.33
C GLU A 41 9.47 -2.71 -27.70
N THR A 42 9.81 -2.99 -26.43
CA THR A 42 9.35 -4.19 -25.71
C THR A 42 7.84 -4.27 -25.48
N LYS A 43 7.14 -3.13 -25.56
CA LYS A 43 5.67 -3.07 -25.57
C LYS A 43 5.05 -3.70 -26.81
N GLN A 44 5.76 -3.68 -27.92
CA GLN A 44 5.28 -4.17 -29.22
C GLN A 44 5.85 -5.54 -29.56
N THR A 45 6.88 -5.96 -28.83
CA THR A 45 7.59 -7.22 -29.08
C THR A 45 7.29 -8.24 -27.99
N PRO A 46 6.61 -9.35 -28.33
CA PRO A 46 6.46 -10.48 -27.41
C PRO A 46 7.83 -11.03 -27.03
N ARG A 47 8.02 -11.36 -25.75
CA ARG A 47 9.23 -12.02 -25.28
C ARG A 47 9.23 -13.47 -25.76
N THR A 48 10.36 -13.96 -26.25
CA THR A 48 10.54 -15.40 -26.45
C THR A 48 10.51 -16.10 -25.09
N PRO A 49 9.65 -17.11 -24.87
CA PRO A 49 9.65 -17.90 -23.64
C PRO A 49 11.00 -18.59 -23.46
N THR A 50 11.50 -18.60 -22.23
CA THR A 50 12.73 -19.31 -21.85
C THR A 50 12.40 -20.48 -20.95
N SER A 51 13.12 -21.59 -21.07
CA SER A 51 12.79 -22.83 -20.38
C SER A 51 13.41 -22.93 -18.99
N THR A 52 14.51 -22.21 -18.74
CA THR A 52 15.24 -22.23 -17.47
C THR A 52 15.55 -20.82 -16.95
N TRP A 53 15.85 -20.73 -15.67
CA TRP A 53 16.29 -19.47 -15.02
C TRP A 53 17.57 -18.92 -15.64
N ASP A 54 18.57 -19.76 -15.91
CA ASP A 54 19.85 -19.31 -16.47
C ASP A 54 19.70 -18.78 -17.90
N GLU A 55 18.86 -19.43 -18.71
CA GLU A 55 18.49 -18.93 -20.04
C GLU A 55 17.79 -17.57 -19.95
N TRP A 56 16.85 -17.44 -19.02
CA TRP A 56 16.13 -16.19 -18.79
C TRP A 56 17.06 -15.07 -18.34
N ARG A 57 17.93 -15.33 -17.37
CA ARG A 57 18.91 -14.36 -16.87
C ARG A 57 19.90 -13.96 -17.96
N ALA A 58 20.37 -14.91 -18.76
CA ALA A 58 21.23 -14.62 -19.91
C ALA A 58 20.48 -13.80 -20.97
N ALA A 59 19.18 -14.04 -21.19
CA ALA A 59 18.35 -13.23 -22.08
C ALA A 59 18.21 -11.79 -21.56
N VAL A 60 17.91 -11.60 -20.27
CA VAL A 60 17.88 -10.28 -19.62
C VAL A 60 19.23 -9.57 -19.78
N ALA A 61 20.35 -10.25 -19.50
CA ALA A 61 21.67 -9.67 -19.66
C ALA A 61 22.00 -9.25 -21.10
N ARG A 62 21.45 -9.94 -22.11
CA ARG A 62 21.55 -9.52 -23.52
C ARG A 62 20.66 -8.32 -23.84
N THR A 63 19.51 -8.20 -23.18
CA THR A 63 18.53 -7.12 -23.37
C THR A 63 18.96 -5.82 -22.68
N ILE A 64 19.26 -5.85 -21.39
CA ILE A 64 19.54 -4.65 -20.57
C ILE A 64 21.01 -4.51 -20.18
N GLY A 65 21.86 -5.47 -20.55
CA GLY A 65 23.27 -5.47 -20.17
C GLY A 65 23.52 -5.96 -18.73
N PRO A 66 24.77 -6.37 -18.41
CA PRO A 66 25.12 -6.83 -17.08
C PRO A 66 24.85 -5.81 -15.96
N PRO A 67 25.20 -4.51 -16.09
CA PRO A 67 25.01 -3.55 -14.99
C PRO A 67 23.55 -3.39 -14.55
N LEU A 68 22.60 -3.38 -15.48
CA LEU A 68 21.18 -3.31 -15.13
C LEU A 68 20.62 -4.66 -14.69
N THR A 69 21.19 -5.76 -15.17
CA THR A 69 20.81 -7.10 -14.70
C THR A 69 21.17 -7.26 -13.23
N ASP A 70 22.37 -6.85 -12.81
CA ASP A 70 22.80 -6.90 -11.42
C ASP A 70 22.01 -5.91 -10.54
N MET A 71 21.55 -4.80 -11.14
CA MET A 71 20.67 -3.85 -10.46
C MET A 71 19.28 -4.43 -10.19
N VAL A 72 18.69 -5.18 -11.14
CA VAL A 72 17.38 -5.82 -11.00
C VAL A 72 17.46 -7.11 -10.20
N LEU A 73 18.58 -7.82 -10.25
CA LEU A 73 18.82 -9.11 -9.58
C LEU A 73 20.04 -8.99 -8.64
N PRO A 74 19.94 -8.15 -7.60
CA PRO A 74 21.10 -7.86 -6.75
C PRO A 74 21.56 -9.12 -6.00
N SER A 75 22.87 -9.29 -5.98
CA SER A 75 23.53 -10.32 -5.17
C SER A 75 24.02 -9.75 -3.83
N GLU A 76 24.17 -8.43 -3.74
CA GLU A 76 24.65 -7.70 -2.57
C GLU A 76 23.76 -6.48 -2.30
N PRO A 77 23.70 -5.96 -1.06
CA PRO A 77 23.04 -4.69 -0.75
C PRO A 77 23.59 -3.55 -1.60
N ALA A 78 22.72 -2.62 -2.00
CA ALA A 78 23.17 -1.50 -2.82
C ALA A 78 23.69 -0.33 -1.99
N SER A 79 24.58 0.42 -2.63
CA SER A 79 25.07 1.70 -2.13
C SER A 79 24.37 2.84 -2.88
N ALA A 80 23.95 3.87 -2.14
CA ALA A 80 23.28 5.01 -2.74
C ALA A 80 24.23 5.72 -3.73
N PRO A 81 23.78 6.01 -4.97
CA PRO A 81 24.62 6.71 -5.93
C PRO A 81 24.82 8.17 -5.50
N VAL A 82 25.96 8.74 -5.89
CA VAL A 82 26.22 10.17 -5.68
C VAL A 82 25.68 10.96 -6.88
N ILE A 83 24.60 11.71 -6.65
CA ILE A 83 23.98 12.56 -7.68
C ILE A 83 24.33 14.03 -7.43
N PRO A 84 25.09 14.69 -8.33
CA PRO A 84 25.38 16.11 -8.20
C PRO A 84 24.10 16.95 -8.12
N PRO A 85 24.02 17.99 -7.25
CA PRO A 85 22.81 18.78 -7.06
C PRO A 85 22.24 19.38 -8.36
N ASN A 86 23.12 19.82 -9.27
CA ASN A 86 22.73 20.36 -10.57
C ASN A 86 22.10 19.30 -11.51
N GLN A 87 22.28 18.01 -11.26
CA GLN A 87 21.69 16.92 -12.06
C GLN A 87 20.36 16.40 -11.49
N ARG A 88 20.02 16.67 -10.23
CA ARG A 88 18.82 16.14 -9.56
C ARG A 88 17.52 16.44 -10.32
N HIS A 89 17.35 17.67 -10.80
CA HIS A 89 16.17 18.04 -11.58
C HIS A 89 16.11 17.34 -12.95
N LEU A 90 17.25 17.10 -13.60
CA LEU A 90 17.33 16.35 -14.84
C LEU A 90 16.94 14.89 -14.63
N TRP A 91 17.43 14.28 -13.55
CA TRP A 91 17.07 12.92 -13.16
C TRP A 91 15.56 12.77 -12.91
N ARG A 92 14.94 13.69 -12.16
CA ARG A 92 13.48 13.70 -11.96
C ARG A 92 12.72 13.77 -13.30
N ASN A 93 13.14 14.63 -14.22
CA ASN A 93 12.47 14.76 -15.53
C ASN A 93 12.62 13.51 -16.40
N ARG A 94 13.81 12.90 -16.40
CA ARG A 94 14.07 11.64 -17.13
C ARG A 94 13.27 10.48 -16.55
N LEU A 95 13.23 10.38 -15.23
CA LEU A 95 12.49 9.33 -14.54
C LEU A 95 10.98 9.48 -14.74
N ARG A 96 10.46 10.70 -14.87
CA ARG A 96 9.05 10.93 -15.25
C ARG A 96 8.72 10.40 -16.66
N ALA A 97 9.65 10.53 -17.61
CA ALA A 97 9.45 9.94 -18.94
C ALA A 97 9.45 8.40 -18.89
N MET A 98 10.35 7.81 -18.09
CA MET A 98 10.41 6.36 -17.88
C MET A 98 9.18 5.83 -17.13
N HIS A 99 8.71 6.58 -16.12
CA HIS A 99 7.45 6.35 -15.39
C HIS A 99 6.28 6.29 -16.37
N ALA A 100 6.09 7.34 -17.19
CA ALA A 100 5.02 7.37 -18.18
C ALA A 100 5.11 6.19 -19.16
N ALA A 101 6.32 5.75 -19.51
CA ALA A 101 6.52 4.58 -20.35
C ALA A 101 6.13 3.26 -19.63
N VAL A 102 6.47 3.04 -18.36
CA VAL A 102 6.10 1.79 -17.68
C VAL A 102 4.64 1.73 -17.25
N THR A 103 3.98 2.88 -17.04
CA THR A 103 2.58 2.95 -16.60
C THR A 103 1.56 2.95 -17.73
N SER A 104 1.97 3.25 -18.97
CA SER A 104 1.08 3.23 -20.13
C SER A 104 0.87 1.81 -20.65
N GLU A 105 -0.30 1.53 -21.20
CA GLU A 105 -0.63 0.26 -21.86
C GLU A 105 -0.22 0.25 -23.35
N PRO A 106 0.25 -0.89 -23.89
CA PRO A 106 0.63 -2.12 -23.16
C PRO A 106 1.88 -1.88 -22.30
N GLN A 107 2.05 -2.65 -21.23
CA GLN A 107 3.20 -2.54 -20.34
C GLN A 107 4.46 -3.19 -20.95
N PRO A 108 5.67 -2.66 -20.65
CA PRO A 108 6.93 -3.28 -21.07
C PRO A 108 7.23 -4.54 -20.24
N TRP A 109 8.25 -5.29 -20.66
CA TRP A 109 8.64 -6.53 -19.98
C TRP A 109 8.97 -6.33 -18.49
N PRO A 110 8.77 -7.36 -17.63
CA PRO A 110 8.90 -7.25 -16.18
C PRO A 110 10.24 -6.65 -15.71
N GLU A 111 11.37 -7.10 -16.27
CA GLU A 111 12.68 -6.63 -15.83
C GLU A 111 12.90 -5.13 -16.10
N LEU A 112 12.22 -4.56 -17.09
CA LEU A 112 12.28 -3.13 -17.38
C LEU A 112 11.42 -2.32 -16.40
N ARG A 113 10.27 -2.86 -15.98
CA ARG A 113 9.45 -2.27 -14.90
C ARG A 113 10.23 -2.28 -13.58
N MET A 114 10.88 -3.40 -13.26
CA MET A 114 11.79 -3.51 -12.11
C MET A 114 12.98 -2.57 -12.20
N THR A 115 13.58 -2.40 -13.39
CA THR A 115 14.65 -1.43 -13.64
C THR A 115 14.20 -0.02 -13.24
N VAL A 116 13.03 0.41 -13.69
CA VAL A 116 12.50 1.75 -13.36
C VAL A 116 12.19 1.88 -11.87
N ALA A 117 11.57 0.89 -11.25
CA ALA A 117 11.36 0.87 -9.79
C ALA A 117 12.68 1.00 -9.04
N ARG A 118 13.71 0.27 -9.48
CA ARG A 118 15.03 0.32 -8.86
C ARG A 118 15.73 1.67 -9.02
N LEU A 119 15.57 2.33 -10.17
CA LEU A 119 16.03 3.72 -10.37
C LEU A 119 15.33 4.70 -9.41
N TYR A 120 14.04 4.51 -9.08
CA TYR A 120 13.40 5.30 -8.03
C TYR A 120 14.08 5.09 -6.68
N LEU A 121 14.36 3.84 -6.29
CA LEU A 121 15.04 3.55 -5.03
C LEU A 121 16.45 4.17 -4.96
N ASP A 122 17.24 4.03 -6.03
CA ASP A 122 18.57 4.66 -6.15
C ASP A 122 18.50 6.18 -5.93
N LEU A 123 17.57 6.85 -6.64
CA LEU A 123 17.46 8.31 -6.61
C LEU A 123 16.84 8.83 -5.30
N LEU A 124 15.98 8.05 -4.65
CA LEU A 124 15.45 8.34 -3.32
C LEU A 124 16.55 8.20 -2.26
N ALA A 125 17.35 7.13 -2.32
CA ALA A 125 18.50 6.95 -1.45
C ALA A 125 19.56 8.04 -1.66
N ALA A 126 19.70 8.55 -2.89
CA ALA A 126 20.58 9.68 -3.21
C ALA A 126 20.01 11.07 -2.82
N GLY A 127 18.80 11.14 -2.26
CA GLY A 127 18.17 12.38 -1.81
C GLY A 127 17.77 13.33 -2.94
N VAL A 128 17.45 12.81 -4.13
CA VAL A 128 17.16 13.61 -5.34
C VAL A 128 15.92 14.49 -5.20
N TRP A 129 14.94 14.08 -4.39
CA TRP A 129 13.71 14.85 -4.15
C TRP A 129 13.80 15.82 -2.98
N GLU A 130 14.90 15.82 -2.22
CA GLU A 130 15.05 16.70 -1.04
C GLU A 130 13.84 16.55 -0.10
N SER A 131 13.19 17.65 0.30
CA SER A 131 11.95 17.61 1.10
C SER A 131 10.67 17.42 0.28
N GLY A 132 10.76 17.22 -1.03
CA GLY A 132 9.62 17.08 -1.93
C GLY A 132 8.99 15.68 -1.87
N GLU A 133 7.66 15.61 -1.89
CA GLU A 133 6.89 14.36 -1.87
C GLU A 133 6.37 13.92 -3.25
N GLN A 134 6.85 14.55 -4.33
CA GLN A 134 6.37 14.24 -5.70
C GLN A 134 6.70 12.81 -6.16
N TRP A 135 7.66 12.16 -5.50
CA TRP A 135 8.05 10.78 -5.78
C TRP A 135 6.98 9.76 -5.37
N ARG A 136 6.17 10.03 -4.33
CA ARG A 136 5.18 9.07 -3.82
C ARG A 136 4.15 8.64 -4.88
N PRO A 137 3.42 9.56 -5.54
CA PRO A 137 2.46 9.15 -6.57
C PRO A 137 3.16 8.47 -7.77
N GLU A 138 4.35 8.95 -8.14
CA GLU A 138 5.13 8.35 -9.24
C GLU A 138 5.56 6.90 -8.89
N LEU A 139 6.08 6.66 -7.69
CA LEU A 139 6.46 5.32 -7.20
C LEU A 139 5.25 4.41 -7.02
N ARG A 140 4.13 4.90 -6.46
CA ARG A 140 2.86 4.15 -6.36
C ARG A 140 2.46 3.58 -7.72
N ASP A 141 2.51 4.40 -8.77
CA ASP A 141 2.11 3.97 -10.10
C ASP A 141 3.08 2.93 -10.67
N VAL A 142 4.38 3.06 -10.43
CA VAL A 142 5.38 2.05 -10.84
C VAL A 142 5.20 0.74 -10.09
N VAL A 143 4.99 0.79 -8.77
CA VAL A 143 4.73 -0.42 -7.95
C VAL A 143 3.46 -1.13 -8.43
N SER A 144 2.44 -0.36 -8.80
CA SER A 144 1.20 -0.89 -9.36
C SER A 144 1.38 -1.65 -10.67
N THR A 145 2.50 -1.44 -11.38
CA THR A 145 2.82 -2.20 -12.59
C THR A 145 3.77 -3.35 -12.33
N LEU A 146 4.35 -3.52 -11.15
CA LEU A 146 5.29 -4.62 -10.91
C LEU A 146 4.65 -6.02 -10.96
N PRO A 147 3.46 -6.28 -10.38
CA PRO A 147 2.82 -7.59 -10.47
C PRO A 147 2.78 -8.13 -11.91
N LEU A 148 3.10 -9.42 -12.07
CA LEU A 148 3.01 -10.08 -13.38
C LEU A 148 1.53 -10.16 -13.80
N ARG A 149 1.28 -9.94 -15.08
CA ARG A 149 -0.07 -10.00 -15.66
C ARG A 149 -0.36 -11.38 -16.21
N ASP A 150 -1.65 -11.67 -16.37
CA ASP A 150 -2.10 -12.89 -17.05
C ASP A 150 -1.44 -13.03 -18.43
N GLY A 151 -0.74 -14.15 -18.64
CA GLY A 151 -0.02 -14.44 -19.88
C GLY A 151 1.44 -14.01 -19.89
N GLU A 152 1.93 -13.25 -18.90
CA GLU A 152 3.35 -13.04 -18.69
C GLU A 152 3.95 -14.27 -18.00
N SER A 153 4.74 -15.05 -18.75
CA SER A 153 5.49 -16.16 -18.19
C SER A 153 6.87 -15.67 -17.75
N ALA A 154 7.16 -15.85 -16.46
CA ALA A 154 8.49 -15.64 -15.89
C ALA A 154 8.90 -16.87 -15.08
N PRO A 155 10.22 -17.12 -14.92
CA PRO A 155 10.69 -18.13 -13.96
C PRO A 155 10.31 -17.73 -12.53
N GLY A 156 9.98 -18.69 -11.67
CA GLY A 156 9.59 -18.43 -10.28
C GLY A 156 10.66 -17.68 -9.46
N GLN A 157 11.95 -17.79 -9.82
CA GLN A 157 13.01 -16.98 -9.20
C GLN A 157 12.79 -15.48 -9.45
N LEU A 158 12.29 -15.08 -10.62
CA LEU A 158 11.97 -13.67 -10.89
C LEU A 158 10.85 -13.18 -9.97
N GLU A 159 9.82 -14.00 -9.76
CA GLU A 159 8.70 -13.66 -8.88
C GLU A 159 9.19 -13.36 -7.47
N SER A 160 10.16 -14.12 -6.95
CA SER A 160 10.79 -13.84 -5.66
C SER A 160 11.57 -12.51 -5.64
N TYR A 161 12.30 -12.16 -6.71
CA TYR A 161 12.96 -10.84 -6.81
C TYR A 161 11.95 -9.70 -6.89
N LEU A 162 10.82 -9.96 -7.55
CA LEU A 162 9.76 -9.00 -7.82
C LEU A 162 8.93 -8.73 -6.57
N SER A 163 8.49 -9.77 -5.85
CA SER A 163 7.79 -9.65 -4.57
C SER A 163 8.64 -8.92 -3.53
N SER A 164 9.92 -9.26 -3.45
CA SER A 164 10.89 -8.59 -2.57
C SER A 164 11.08 -7.11 -2.92
N LEU A 165 11.14 -6.76 -4.20
CA LEU A 165 11.23 -5.37 -4.65
C LEU A 165 9.93 -4.60 -4.36
N ILE A 166 8.76 -5.22 -4.57
CA ILE A 166 7.45 -4.66 -4.20
C ILE A 166 7.40 -4.36 -2.71
N ALA A 167 7.79 -5.31 -1.84
CA ALA A 167 7.77 -5.12 -0.38
C ALA A 167 8.61 -3.90 0.03
N VAL A 168 9.80 -3.73 -0.55
CA VAL A 168 10.67 -2.56 -0.30
C VAL A 168 10.04 -1.25 -0.76
N CYS A 169 9.39 -1.24 -1.92
CA CYS A 169 8.72 -0.04 -2.42
C CYS A 169 7.46 0.30 -1.62
N LEU A 170 6.70 -0.70 -1.18
CA LEU A 170 5.56 -0.52 -0.27
C LEU A 170 6.03 0.02 1.08
N ALA A 171 7.11 -0.53 1.64
CA ALA A 171 7.72 -0.05 2.89
C ALA A 171 8.09 1.44 2.79
N LEU A 172 8.70 1.88 1.68
CA LEU A 172 8.94 3.31 1.44
C LEU A 172 7.65 4.13 1.36
N LEU A 173 6.62 3.63 0.67
CA LEU A 173 5.35 4.36 0.51
C LEU A 173 4.57 4.47 1.83
N THR A 174 4.72 3.49 2.73
CA THR A 174 4.09 3.48 4.06
C THR A 174 4.87 4.29 5.10
N GLN A 175 6.12 4.68 4.84
CA GLN A 175 6.83 5.62 5.72
C GLN A 175 6.04 6.90 5.90
N GLU A 176 5.74 7.25 7.15
CA GLU A 176 4.96 8.43 7.53
C GLU A 176 3.55 8.48 6.91
N ALA A 177 3.02 7.33 6.45
CA ALA A 177 1.67 7.19 5.96
C ALA A 177 0.91 6.15 6.78
N ASP A 178 -0.32 6.48 7.15
CA ASP A 178 -1.24 5.55 7.80
C ASP A 178 -2.11 4.93 6.71
N LEU A 179 -2.03 3.62 6.48
CA LEU A 179 -2.83 2.92 5.45
C LEU A 179 -4.36 3.12 5.65
N PHE A 180 -4.77 3.50 6.85
CA PHE A 180 -6.16 3.73 7.26
C PHE A 180 -6.46 5.20 7.52
N GLY A 181 -5.45 6.05 7.33
CA GLY A 181 -5.58 7.48 7.47
C GLY A 181 -6.33 8.11 6.29
N SER A 182 -6.44 9.43 6.32
CA SER A 182 -7.17 10.22 5.32
C SER A 182 -6.34 11.33 4.70
N ALA A 183 -5.05 11.40 5.06
CA ALA A 183 -4.12 12.33 4.44
C ALA A 183 -3.86 11.94 2.97
N PRO A 184 -3.37 12.86 2.13
CA PRO A 184 -3.03 12.55 0.75
C PRO A 184 -2.02 11.41 0.60
N ASN A 185 -1.04 11.33 1.51
CA ASN A 185 -0.02 10.28 1.49
C ASN A 185 -0.60 8.91 1.86
N ASP A 186 -1.53 8.87 2.82
CA ASP A 186 -2.28 7.68 3.22
C ASP A 186 -3.01 7.07 2.03
N ALA A 187 -3.72 7.90 1.27
CA ALA A 187 -4.45 7.46 0.07
C ALA A 187 -3.50 6.96 -1.04
N ILE A 188 -2.31 7.55 -1.18
CA ILE A 188 -1.29 7.09 -2.13
C ILE A 188 -0.74 5.73 -1.71
N ALA A 189 -0.36 5.57 -0.44
CA ALA A 189 0.16 4.33 0.11
C ALA A 189 -0.88 3.20 0.01
N LYS A 190 -2.12 3.45 0.46
CA LYS A 190 -3.23 2.50 0.37
C LYS A 190 -3.52 2.09 -1.07
N SER A 191 -3.48 3.02 -2.02
CA SER A 191 -3.67 2.68 -3.43
C SER A 191 -2.56 1.81 -4.03
N ALA A 192 -1.32 1.89 -3.54
CA ALA A 192 -0.25 0.95 -3.94
C ALA A 192 -0.46 -0.41 -3.26
N TRP A 193 -0.76 -0.38 -1.96
CA TRP A 193 -1.04 -1.55 -1.15
C TRP A 193 -2.12 -2.43 -1.78
N ASP A 194 -3.29 -1.86 -2.10
CA ASP A 194 -4.44 -2.56 -2.68
C ASP A 194 -4.11 -3.32 -3.98
N LYS A 195 -3.06 -2.91 -4.70
CA LYS A 195 -2.69 -3.50 -5.99
C LYS A 195 -1.53 -4.47 -5.92
N ALA A 196 -0.74 -4.44 -4.84
CA ALA A 196 0.55 -5.11 -4.77
C ALA A 196 0.78 -5.91 -3.49
N ALA A 197 -0.04 -5.73 -2.45
CA ALA A 197 0.11 -6.43 -1.17
C ALA A 197 0.06 -7.95 -1.33
N GLU A 198 -0.84 -8.47 -2.18
CA GLU A 198 -0.93 -9.91 -2.45
C GLU A 198 0.39 -10.49 -2.96
N VAL A 199 1.10 -9.77 -3.83
CA VAL A 199 2.42 -10.20 -4.33
C VAL A 199 3.50 -10.02 -3.25
N ALA A 200 3.39 -8.97 -2.43
CA ALA A 200 4.32 -8.71 -1.33
C ALA A 200 4.29 -9.81 -0.25
N ALA A 201 3.18 -10.52 -0.09
CA ALA A 201 3.06 -11.67 0.82
C ALA A 201 4.02 -12.82 0.47
N PHE A 202 4.49 -12.89 -0.78
CA PHE A 202 5.47 -13.88 -1.26
C PHE A 202 6.92 -13.34 -1.26
N ALA A 203 7.17 -12.20 -0.63
CA ALA A 203 8.51 -11.63 -0.55
C ALA A 203 9.43 -12.47 0.33
N ASP A 204 10.67 -12.66 -0.12
CA ASP A 204 11.73 -13.19 0.71
C ASP A 204 12.45 -12.00 1.36
N ALA A 205 12.44 -11.96 2.68
CA ALA A 205 12.97 -10.83 3.40
C ALA A 205 14.51 -10.72 3.29
N GLU A 206 15.26 -11.84 3.25
CA GLU A 206 16.71 -11.82 2.97
C GLU A 206 17.01 -11.29 1.57
N GLN A 207 16.15 -11.61 0.61
CA GLN A 207 16.27 -11.08 -0.74
C GLN A 207 15.89 -9.60 -0.82
N ALA A 208 14.89 -9.17 -0.06
CA ALA A 208 14.49 -7.77 0.07
C ALA A 208 15.60 -6.89 0.66
N GLU A 209 16.39 -7.44 1.58
CA GLU A 209 17.55 -6.75 2.18
C GLU A 209 18.57 -6.28 1.13
N ARG A 210 18.69 -7.00 0.01
CA ARG A 210 19.59 -6.63 -1.10
C ARG A 210 19.16 -5.35 -1.83
N TYR A 211 17.89 -4.96 -1.69
CA TYR A 211 17.38 -3.70 -2.22
C TYR A 211 17.46 -2.54 -1.23
N LEU A 212 17.78 -2.78 0.04
CA LEU A 212 17.89 -1.73 1.04
C LEU A 212 19.16 -0.90 0.82
N TYR A 213 19.12 0.34 1.32
CA TYR A 213 20.21 1.30 1.26
C TYR A 213 20.51 1.83 2.65
N HIS A 214 21.76 2.24 2.87
CA HIS A 214 22.12 3.04 4.03
C HIS A 214 21.75 4.52 3.83
N PRO A 215 21.22 5.20 4.86
CA PRO A 215 20.81 6.61 4.79
C PRO A 215 22.01 7.57 4.88
N ASP A 216 23.02 7.39 4.02
CA ASP A 216 24.30 8.12 4.12
C ASP A 216 24.27 9.50 3.43
N GLN A 217 23.21 9.79 2.67
CA GLN A 217 23.07 11.03 1.90
C GLN A 217 22.06 12.00 2.54
N PRO A 218 22.27 13.32 2.45
CA PRO A 218 21.28 14.30 2.88
C PRO A 218 19.95 14.10 2.14
N TYR A 219 18.85 14.10 2.89
CA TYR A 219 17.49 13.87 2.38
C TYR A 219 17.28 12.47 1.76
N ALA A 220 18.15 11.50 2.05
CA ALA A 220 17.94 10.11 1.67
C ALA A 220 16.63 9.59 2.24
N ARG A 221 15.83 8.93 1.40
CA ARG A 221 14.69 8.13 1.83
C ARG A 221 15.00 6.68 1.54
N VAL A 222 15.07 5.87 2.58
CA VAL A 222 15.43 4.45 2.51
C VAL A 222 14.48 3.68 3.41
N ALA A 223 14.01 2.51 2.95
CA ALA A 223 13.31 1.57 3.81
C ALA A 223 14.32 0.93 4.77
N THR A 224 13.88 0.64 5.99
CA THR A 224 14.64 -0.18 6.92
C THR A 224 14.21 -1.65 6.80
N ARG A 225 15.04 -2.54 7.36
CA ARG A 225 14.68 -3.96 7.44
C ARG A 225 13.37 -4.18 8.20
N THR A 226 13.19 -3.46 9.31
CA THR A 226 11.96 -3.50 10.11
C THR A 226 10.73 -3.04 9.33
N ASP A 227 10.85 -1.97 8.53
CA ASP A 227 9.73 -1.50 7.69
C ASP A 227 9.31 -2.57 6.67
N VAL A 228 10.29 -3.28 6.09
CA VAL A 228 10.04 -4.36 5.13
C VAL A 228 9.42 -5.57 5.82
N ASP A 229 9.97 -6.03 6.94
CA ASP A 229 9.42 -7.17 7.68
C ASP A 229 7.95 -6.89 8.07
N TRP A 230 7.65 -5.67 8.55
CA TRP A 230 6.27 -5.27 8.86
C TRP A 230 5.35 -5.32 7.63
N VAL A 231 5.80 -4.86 6.46
CA VAL A 231 5.02 -4.94 5.21
C VAL A 231 4.76 -6.39 4.82
N ILE A 232 5.77 -7.26 4.91
CA ILE A 232 5.65 -8.67 4.55
C ILE A 232 4.69 -9.38 5.50
N GLU A 233 4.86 -9.22 6.80
CA GLU A 233 3.97 -9.78 7.82
C GLU A 233 2.52 -9.33 7.62
N LEU A 234 2.30 -8.01 7.45
CA LEU A 234 0.97 -7.48 7.21
C LEU A 234 0.35 -8.01 5.92
N ALA A 235 1.14 -8.16 4.86
CA ALA A 235 0.68 -8.70 3.58
C ALA A 235 0.30 -10.19 3.70
N VAL A 236 1.10 -11.00 4.41
CA VAL A 236 0.80 -12.40 4.70
C VAL A 236 -0.49 -12.51 5.52
N ASP A 237 -0.60 -11.74 6.61
CA ASP A 237 -1.79 -11.78 7.46
C ASP A 237 -3.03 -11.34 6.68
N SER A 238 -2.91 -10.37 5.77
CA SER A 238 -4.03 -9.89 4.93
C SER A 238 -4.50 -10.88 3.88
N ALA A 239 -3.66 -11.85 3.50
CA ALA A 239 -4.05 -12.93 2.60
C ALA A 239 -4.94 -13.97 3.31
N ASP A 240 -4.70 -14.21 4.60
CA ASP A 240 -5.39 -15.23 5.40
C ASP A 240 -6.56 -14.68 6.24
N ASP A 241 -6.45 -13.45 6.76
CA ASP A 241 -7.48 -12.77 7.56
C ASP A 241 -7.96 -11.49 6.85
N PRO A 242 -9.24 -11.42 6.42
CA PRO A 242 -9.82 -10.21 5.82
C PRO A 242 -9.83 -8.99 6.74
N HIS A 243 -9.45 -9.15 8.02
CA HIS A 243 -9.35 -8.08 9.00
C HIS A 243 -7.93 -7.80 9.50
N ALA A 244 -6.89 -8.47 8.97
CA ALA A 244 -5.51 -8.24 9.40
C ALA A 244 -5.12 -6.76 9.33
N GLU A 245 -5.44 -6.12 8.20
CA GLU A 245 -5.28 -4.69 7.99
C GLU A 245 -5.90 -3.85 9.12
N LEU A 246 -7.16 -4.13 9.50
CA LEU A 246 -7.84 -3.41 10.57
C LEU A 246 -7.21 -3.67 11.94
N ARG A 247 -6.75 -4.90 12.22
CA ARG A 247 -6.05 -5.22 13.47
C ARG A 247 -4.74 -4.44 13.58
N ALA A 248 -3.95 -4.38 12.50
CA ALA A 248 -2.74 -3.57 12.45
C ALA A 248 -3.04 -2.07 12.63
N ALA A 249 -4.16 -1.59 12.07
CA ALA A 249 -4.64 -0.22 12.28
C ALA A 249 -4.96 0.06 13.75
N PHE A 250 -5.63 -0.88 14.43
CA PHE A 250 -5.94 -0.76 15.85
C PHE A 250 -4.68 -0.75 16.71
N GLU A 251 -3.74 -1.65 16.44
CA GLU A 251 -2.47 -1.73 17.15
C GLU A 251 -1.66 -0.43 17.00
N SER A 252 -1.51 0.08 15.78
CA SER A 252 -0.84 1.36 15.50
C SER A 252 -1.52 2.54 16.23
N ALA A 253 -2.84 2.50 16.38
CA ALA A 253 -3.60 3.48 17.15
C ALA A 253 -3.55 3.27 18.68
N GLY A 254 -2.85 2.23 19.17
CA GLY A 254 -2.77 1.87 20.58
C GLY A 254 -4.10 1.36 21.15
N LEU A 255 -4.94 0.75 20.32
CA LEU A 255 -6.25 0.22 20.68
C LEU A 255 -6.19 -1.30 20.77
N ASP A 256 -6.50 -1.85 21.94
CA ASP A 256 -6.72 -3.29 22.12
C ASP A 256 -8.15 -3.62 21.67
N VAL A 257 -8.31 -4.22 20.49
CA VAL A 257 -9.61 -4.48 19.83
C VAL A 257 -9.70 -5.93 19.38
N GLU A 258 -10.79 -6.59 19.74
CA GLU A 258 -11.12 -7.95 19.35
C GLU A 258 -12.44 -7.98 18.57
N LEU A 259 -12.56 -8.93 17.64
CA LEU A 259 -13.78 -9.17 16.86
C LEU A 259 -14.62 -10.25 17.56
N ILE A 260 -15.76 -9.89 18.15
CA ILE A 260 -16.66 -10.76 18.91
C ILE A 260 -18.03 -10.77 18.24
N ASP A 261 -18.44 -11.90 17.66
CA ASP A 261 -19.72 -12.06 16.94
C ASP A 261 -19.98 -10.95 15.93
N GLY A 262 -18.96 -10.72 15.09
CA GLY A 262 -18.96 -9.65 14.11
C GLY A 262 -19.00 -8.27 14.75
N VAL A 263 -18.56 -8.07 16.00
CA VAL A 263 -18.42 -6.77 16.66
C VAL A 263 -16.99 -6.56 17.20
N TRP A 264 -16.24 -5.59 16.66
CA TRP A 264 -15.07 -4.92 17.19
C TRP A 264 -15.40 -4.34 18.57
N VAL A 265 -14.88 -5.00 19.59
CA VAL A 265 -14.95 -4.62 20.99
C VAL A 265 -13.55 -4.24 21.43
N SER A 266 -13.43 -3.07 22.05
CA SER A 266 -12.18 -2.69 22.70
C SER A 266 -12.29 -2.83 24.22
N LYS A 267 -11.28 -3.45 24.82
CA LYS A 267 -11.19 -3.65 26.27
C LYS A 267 -10.17 -2.67 26.83
N GLY A 268 -10.49 -2.00 27.94
CA GLY A 268 -9.56 -1.08 28.58
C GLY A 268 -10.19 -0.04 29.49
N THR A 269 -9.34 0.65 30.25
CA THR A 269 -9.73 1.81 31.05
C THR A 269 -9.52 3.08 30.24
N PHE A 270 -10.56 3.51 29.54
CA PHE A 270 -10.51 4.73 28.74
C PHE A 270 -10.88 5.96 29.57
N LYS A 271 -10.08 7.02 29.49
CA LYS A 271 -10.48 8.35 30.00
C LYS A 271 -11.73 8.87 29.28
N ASN A 272 -11.88 8.54 28.00
CA ASN A 272 -13.06 8.82 27.19
C ASN A 272 -13.37 7.61 26.29
N PRO A 273 -14.21 6.65 26.72
CA PRO A 273 -14.53 5.46 25.93
C PRO A 273 -15.22 5.80 24.60
N ARG A 274 -15.90 6.95 24.52
CA ARG A 274 -16.53 7.43 23.28
C ARG A 274 -15.50 7.78 22.22
N ARG A 275 -14.37 8.38 22.61
CA ARG A 275 -13.27 8.69 21.67
C ARG A 275 -12.64 7.42 21.12
N ALA A 276 -12.40 6.41 21.96
CA ALA A 276 -11.90 5.11 21.52
C ALA A 276 -12.88 4.44 20.55
N ALA A 277 -14.16 4.37 20.90
CA ALA A 277 -15.20 3.82 20.02
C ALA A 277 -15.30 4.59 18.69
N ALA A 278 -15.21 5.92 18.73
CA ALA A 278 -15.25 6.77 17.54
C ALA A 278 -14.00 6.59 16.65
N ARG A 279 -12.83 6.34 17.24
CA ARG A 279 -11.60 6.02 16.51
C ARG A 279 -11.70 4.66 15.82
N ILE A 280 -12.14 3.62 16.54
CA ILE A 280 -12.40 2.27 15.98
C ILE A 280 -13.35 2.36 14.79
N ALA A 281 -14.49 3.02 15.01
CA ALA A 281 -15.49 3.32 13.99
C ALA A 281 -14.90 4.05 12.76
N THR A 282 -13.95 4.95 12.97
CA THR A 282 -13.29 5.67 11.88
C THR A 282 -12.36 4.75 11.08
N LEU A 283 -11.56 3.92 11.75
CA LEU A 283 -10.62 2.98 11.15
C LEU A 283 -11.30 1.86 10.36
N VAL A 284 -12.38 1.28 10.90
CA VAL A 284 -13.18 0.25 10.20
C VAL A 284 -13.71 0.77 8.87
N GLY A 285 -13.89 2.09 8.75
CA GLY A 285 -14.45 2.71 7.57
C GLY A 285 -15.92 2.34 7.40
N GLY A 286 -16.73 3.26 6.92
CA GLY A 286 -18.15 2.99 6.69
C GLY A 286 -18.41 2.09 5.48
N ALA A 287 -17.63 1.04 5.22
CA ALA A 287 -17.75 0.10 4.10
C ALA A 287 -17.26 -1.35 4.38
N VAL A 288 -16.73 -1.68 5.57
CA VAL A 288 -16.42 -3.07 5.93
C VAL A 288 -17.66 -3.73 6.53
N ARG A 289 -18.01 -4.89 5.98
CA ARG A 289 -19.16 -5.73 6.33
C ARG A 289 -18.93 -6.59 7.57
N ASP A 290 -18.01 -6.24 8.45
CA ASP A 290 -17.74 -7.00 9.66
C ASP A 290 -17.42 -6.04 10.80
N HIS A 291 -18.29 -6.11 11.80
CA HIS A 291 -18.72 -4.96 12.55
C HIS A 291 -17.85 -4.77 13.77
N GLY A 292 -17.79 -3.53 14.26
CA GLY A 292 -17.96 -3.17 15.66
C GLY A 292 -19.40 -2.79 15.83
N VAL A 293 -19.83 -2.43 17.03
CA VAL A 293 -21.00 -1.57 17.10
C VAL A 293 -20.52 -0.22 16.55
N GLN A 294 -20.38 -0.10 15.21
CA GLN A 294 -21.29 0.59 14.29
C GLN A 294 -20.94 0.48 12.78
N ARG A 295 -21.96 0.13 11.96
CA ARG A 295 -22.20 0.44 10.51
C ARG A 295 -21.72 -0.64 9.50
N GLN A 296 -22.38 -0.96 8.35
CA GLN A 296 -23.26 -0.20 7.45
C GLN A 296 -24.30 -1.09 6.71
N ALA A 297 -25.56 -0.62 6.62
CA ALA A 297 -26.48 -1.01 5.55
C ALA A 297 -26.16 -0.21 4.27
N GLY A 298 -25.65 -0.90 3.25
CA GLY A 298 -25.26 -0.31 1.97
C GLY A 298 -25.47 -1.30 0.83
N GLN A 299 -26.72 -1.49 0.43
CA GLN A 299 -27.04 -1.98 -0.91
C GLN A 299 -26.65 -0.88 -1.90
N ARG A 300 -25.82 -1.23 -2.90
CA ARG A 300 -25.51 -0.35 -4.02
C ARG A 300 -26.79 -0.12 -4.82
N ASP A 301 -27.46 0.98 -4.54
CA ASP A 301 -28.34 1.63 -5.50
C ASP A 301 -28.11 3.15 -5.40
N HIS A 302 -28.07 3.82 -6.54
CA HIS A 302 -27.75 5.23 -6.68
C HIS A 302 -28.90 6.10 -6.16
N SER A 303 -29.22 6.05 -4.87
CA SER A 303 -30.20 6.93 -4.22
C SER A 303 -29.70 7.48 -2.88
N GLN A 304 -29.87 8.79 -2.75
CA GLN A 304 -29.39 9.67 -1.69
C GLN A 304 -29.97 9.31 -0.30
N ARG A 305 -29.36 8.36 0.44
CA ARG A 305 -29.62 8.20 1.89
C ARG A 305 -28.49 8.79 2.74
N PRO A 306 -28.81 9.51 3.84
CA PRO A 306 -27.81 10.16 4.67
C PRO A 306 -26.91 9.15 5.38
N ARG A 307 -25.60 9.43 5.42
CA ARG A 307 -24.66 8.65 6.23
C ARG A 307 -24.96 8.90 7.72
N GLY A 308 -25.35 7.89 8.47
CA GLY A 308 -25.71 8.04 9.88
C GLY A 308 -25.25 6.87 10.75
N TRP A 309 -25.09 7.16 12.04
CA TRP A 309 -24.46 6.35 13.08
C TRP A 309 -25.33 6.40 14.35
N TRP A 310 -25.30 5.34 15.14
CA TRP A 310 -26.07 5.06 16.37
C TRP A 310 -25.18 4.72 17.58
N VAL A 311 -24.93 5.67 18.46
CA VAL A 311 -24.12 5.41 19.65
C VAL A 311 -25.02 4.93 20.79
N ALA A 312 -24.61 3.89 21.51
CA ALA A 312 -25.14 3.55 22.82
C ALA A 312 -24.07 3.71 23.89
N ASP A 313 -24.48 4.17 25.07
CA ASP A 313 -23.61 4.36 26.23
C ASP A 313 -24.17 3.54 27.40
N SER A 314 -23.32 2.75 28.05
CA SER A 314 -23.72 1.90 29.18
C SER A 314 -24.06 2.72 30.44
N THR A 315 -23.51 3.93 30.58
CA THR A 315 -23.74 4.84 31.72
C THR A 315 -25.05 5.62 31.59
N ALA A 316 -25.48 5.89 30.37
CA ALA A 316 -26.75 6.54 30.04
C ALA A 316 -27.46 5.69 28.97
N PRO A 317 -28.13 4.59 29.34
CA PRO A 317 -28.62 3.57 28.43
C PRO A 317 -29.71 4.13 27.52
N ARG A 318 -29.29 4.65 26.37
CA ARG A 318 -30.12 5.16 25.28
C ARG A 318 -29.38 4.96 23.96
N TRP A 319 -30.15 4.73 22.90
CA TRP A 319 -29.64 4.78 21.54
C TRP A 319 -29.70 6.23 21.04
N ARG A 320 -28.59 6.72 20.50
CA ARG A 320 -28.46 8.10 20.00
C ARG A 320 -28.05 8.08 18.54
N TYR A 321 -28.89 8.64 17.67
CA TYR A 321 -28.55 8.77 16.26
C TYR A 321 -27.84 10.08 15.95
N TYR A 322 -26.74 9.97 15.21
CA TYR A 322 -25.98 11.07 14.67
C TYR A 322 -25.90 10.94 13.15
N LYS A 323 -26.23 12.03 12.45
CA LYS A 323 -26.05 12.13 11.02
C LYS A 323 -24.65 12.67 10.73
N LEU A 324 -23.85 11.90 9.99
CA LEU A 324 -22.57 12.40 9.46
C LEU A 324 -22.82 13.20 8.19
N THR A 325 -22.13 14.33 8.08
CA THR A 325 -21.96 15.02 6.81
C THR A 325 -20.93 14.27 5.97
N THR A 326 -20.87 14.56 4.67
CA THR A 326 -19.96 13.87 3.73
C THR A 326 -18.49 13.96 4.12
N MET A 327 -18.10 14.98 4.90
CA MET A 327 -16.73 15.28 5.32
C MET A 327 -16.42 14.93 6.79
N ALA A 328 -17.42 14.49 7.58
CA ALA A 328 -17.23 14.22 9.00
C ALA A 328 -16.99 12.73 9.25
N THR A 329 -16.03 12.42 10.11
CA THR A 329 -15.81 11.07 10.67
C THR A 329 -16.47 10.95 12.05
N PRO A 330 -16.76 9.73 12.52
CA PRO A 330 -17.18 9.51 13.90
C PRO A 330 -16.21 10.14 14.89
N GLU A 331 -14.90 10.02 14.66
CA GLU A 331 -13.87 10.64 15.51
C GLU A 331 -13.99 12.17 15.53
N SER A 332 -14.18 12.83 14.38
CA SER A 332 -14.35 14.29 14.35
C SER A 332 -15.62 14.77 15.07
N LEU A 333 -16.64 13.92 15.16
CA LEU A 333 -17.93 14.28 15.75
C LEU A 333 -17.98 13.99 17.28
N LEU A 334 -17.36 12.89 17.72
CA LEU A 334 -17.48 12.36 19.07
C LEU A 334 -16.17 12.41 19.87
N GLY A 335 -15.06 12.77 19.23
CA GLY A 335 -13.73 12.84 19.84
C GLY A 335 -13.48 14.10 20.67
N ASP A 336 -14.32 15.12 20.53
CA ASP A 336 -14.17 16.39 21.24
C ASP A 336 -14.63 16.31 22.71
N ALA A 337 -13.95 17.03 23.59
CA ALA A 337 -14.16 17.02 25.03
C ALA A 337 -15.31 17.96 25.47
N GLU A 338 -15.73 18.90 24.61
CA GLU A 338 -16.70 19.96 24.95
C GLU A 338 -18.17 19.51 25.02
N GLY A 339 -18.45 18.23 24.80
CA GLY A 339 -19.78 17.64 24.98
C GLY A 339 -20.32 17.00 23.71
N LEU A 340 -21.45 16.30 23.84
CA LEU A 340 -22.08 15.63 22.71
C LEU A 340 -22.72 16.68 21.79
N PRO A 341 -22.50 16.62 20.47
CA PRO A 341 -23.28 17.42 19.55
C PRO A 341 -24.78 17.10 19.69
N PRO A 342 -25.67 18.07 19.43
CA PRO A 342 -27.10 17.88 19.62
C PRO A 342 -27.61 16.69 18.78
N THR A 343 -28.17 15.68 19.45
CA THR A 343 -28.79 14.53 18.80
C THR A 343 -30.18 14.90 18.29
N ARG A 344 -30.52 14.42 17.09
CA ARG A 344 -31.88 14.60 16.55
C ARG A 344 -32.85 13.52 17.02
N GLU A 345 -32.34 12.31 17.27
CA GLU A 345 -33.16 11.16 17.62
C GLU A 345 -32.53 10.43 18.82
N ASN A 346 -33.34 10.18 19.84
CA ASN A 346 -32.95 9.45 21.04
C ASN A 346 -34.02 8.38 21.30
N ASP A 347 -33.61 7.12 21.33
CA ASP A 347 -34.50 5.99 21.57
C ASP A 347 -34.16 5.29 22.90
N PRO A 348 -35.14 4.65 23.56
CA PRO A 348 -34.88 3.86 24.76
C PRO A 348 -33.93 2.70 24.44
N PHE A 349 -33.04 2.37 25.38
CA PHE A 349 -32.09 1.25 25.19
C PHE A 349 -32.80 -0.11 25.13
N ARG A 350 -33.89 -0.27 25.88
CA ARG A 350 -34.76 -1.45 25.86
C ARG A 350 -36.25 -1.04 25.85
N PRO A 351 -37.11 -1.73 25.07
CA PRO A 351 -36.77 -2.73 24.06
C PRO A 351 -35.93 -2.13 22.91
N VAL A 352 -35.18 -2.98 22.18
CA VAL A 352 -34.36 -2.50 21.06
C VAL A 352 -35.28 -1.92 19.99
N PRO A 353 -35.12 -0.65 19.59
CA PRO A 353 -35.96 -0.05 18.56
C PRO A 353 -35.82 -0.79 17.23
N ASP A 354 -36.88 -0.88 16.42
CA ASP A 354 -36.88 -1.58 15.13
C ASP A 354 -35.75 -1.11 14.20
N ARG A 355 -35.42 0.19 14.25
CA ARG A 355 -34.31 0.77 13.48
C ARG A 355 -32.94 0.23 13.88
N VAL A 356 -32.75 -0.08 15.17
CA VAL A 356 -31.52 -0.68 15.70
C VAL A 356 -31.53 -2.19 15.51
N ALA A 357 -32.68 -2.84 15.65
CA ALA A 357 -32.85 -4.26 15.35
C ALA A 357 -32.52 -4.56 13.87
N ALA A 358 -33.03 -3.74 12.94
CA ALA A 358 -32.71 -3.84 11.52
C ALA A 358 -31.21 -3.62 11.22
N LEU A 359 -30.49 -2.86 12.07
CA LEU A 359 -29.03 -2.72 11.93
C LEU A 359 -28.30 -3.97 12.39
N PHE A 360 -28.74 -4.59 13.49
CA PHE A 360 -28.18 -5.86 13.95
C PHE A 360 -28.44 -6.98 12.94
N GLU A 361 -29.65 -7.05 12.40
CA GLU A 361 -30.02 -8.04 11.36
C GLU A 361 -29.23 -7.83 10.06
N ALA A 362 -29.12 -6.58 9.59
CA ALA A 362 -28.32 -6.27 8.39
C ALA A 362 -26.82 -6.51 8.57
N ALA A 363 -26.36 -6.62 9.82
CA ALA A 363 -25.00 -6.91 10.23
C ALA A 363 -24.80 -8.39 10.62
N ASP A 364 -25.83 -9.23 10.54
CA ASP A 364 -25.76 -10.62 11.05
C ASP A 364 -25.25 -10.71 12.51
N VAL A 365 -25.47 -9.64 13.31
CA VAL A 365 -25.02 -9.53 14.70
C VAL A 365 -26.15 -9.94 15.62
N ASN A 366 -25.86 -10.83 16.57
CA ASN A 366 -26.82 -11.23 17.58
C ASN A 366 -27.07 -10.08 18.59
N SER A 367 -28.19 -9.36 18.40
CA SER A 367 -28.59 -8.24 19.27
C SER A 367 -28.64 -8.59 20.77
N GLN A 368 -29.02 -9.82 21.13
CA GLN A 368 -29.06 -10.26 22.53
C GLN A 368 -27.66 -10.38 23.12
N HIS A 369 -26.70 -10.87 22.34
CA HIS A 369 -25.32 -11.01 22.80
C HIS A 369 -24.67 -9.64 22.99
N ILE A 370 -24.91 -8.68 22.08
CA ILE A 370 -24.43 -7.31 22.24
C ILE A 370 -25.03 -6.65 23.49
N LEU A 371 -26.33 -6.82 23.73
CA LEU A 371 -26.97 -6.31 24.94
C LEU A 371 -26.37 -6.93 26.23
N MET A 372 -26.00 -8.21 26.20
CA MET A 372 -25.31 -8.88 27.30
C MET A 372 -23.89 -8.33 27.52
N LEU A 373 -23.15 -8.06 26.45
CA LEU A 373 -21.84 -7.40 26.54
C LEU A 373 -21.99 -6.01 27.17
N PHE A 374 -22.98 -5.21 26.76
CA PHE A 374 -23.26 -3.92 27.38
C PHE A 374 -23.57 -4.01 28.88
N ASP A 375 -24.30 -5.04 29.30
CA ASP A 375 -24.63 -5.27 30.71
C ASP A 375 -23.40 -5.73 31.52
N SER A 376 -22.47 -6.47 30.91
CA SER A 376 -21.24 -6.92 31.59
C SER A 376 -20.27 -5.78 31.88
N PHE A 377 -20.31 -4.71 31.07
CA PHE A 377 -19.50 -3.49 31.26
C PHE A 377 -20.14 -2.45 32.20
N ARG A 378 -21.35 -2.68 32.73
CA ARG A 378 -21.92 -1.76 33.72
C ARG A 378 -21.12 -1.82 35.02
N PRO A 379 -20.74 -0.67 35.60
CA PRO A 379 -20.23 -0.65 36.95
C PRO A 379 -21.29 -1.29 37.86
N ARG A 380 -20.94 -2.38 38.56
CA ARG A 380 -21.80 -2.89 39.62
C ARG A 380 -21.91 -1.77 40.65
N LEU A 381 -23.07 -1.12 40.72
CA LEU A 381 -23.40 -0.19 41.80
C LEU A 381 -23.14 -0.93 43.12
N ARG A 382 -22.19 -0.44 43.90
CA ARG A 382 -21.98 -0.86 45.29
C ARG A 382 -22.96 -0.11 46.19
#